data_AF-A0A2N6AAR7-F1
#
_entry.id   AF-A0A2N6AAR7-F1
#
_cell.length_a   1.000
_cell.length_b   1.000
_cell.length_c   1.000
_cell.angle_alpha   90.00
_cell.angle_beta   90.00
_cell.angle_gamma   90.00
#
_symmetry.space_group_name_H-M   'P 1'
#
loop_
_entity.id
_entity.type
_entity.pdbx_description
1 polymer ?
#
loop_
_entity_poly.entity_id
_entity_poly.type
_entity_poly.pdbx_seq_one_letter_code
_entity_poly.pdbx_strand_id
1 'polypeptide(L)'
;MNNFSYAVISGLCFGLWPLFVNKSLLSGFVSAFFICLVSIIIFFPMAWSSLGEIRNANISMVLVGSVLSAIGIVFLTLMLANTKDKEVSIIFIIMICFQIAVPAIYHIYLEGGISLNKVIGFIGLIVTVVFLQK
;
A
#
# COMPACT_ATOMS: atom_id res chain seq x y z
N MET A 1 -20.03 10.11 -3.23
CA MET A 1 -19.16 9.99 -4.41
C MET A 1 -19.20 8.56 -4.90
N ASN A 2 -19.05 8.32 -6.21
CA ASN A 2 -19.03 6.96 -6.75
C ASN A 2 -17.71 6.26 -6.36
N ASN A 3 -17.75 4.93 -6.17
CA ASN A 3 -16.58 4.11 -5.81
C ASN A 3 -15.39 4.33 -6.76
N PHE A 4 -15.67 4.62 -8.02
CA PHE A 4 -14.67 4.96 -9.03
C PHE A 4 -13.85 6.21 -8.67
N SER A 5 -14.49 7.28 -8.17
CA SER A 5 -13.80 8.51 -7.81
C SER A 5 -12.81 8.30 -6.66
N TYR A 6 -13.16 7.47 -5.67
CA TYR A 6 -12.26 7.12 -4.57
C TYR A 6 -11.05 6.30 -5.04
N ALA A 7 -11.25 5.37 -6.00
CA ALA A 7 -10.17 4.60 -6.59
C ALA A 7 -9.17 5.50 -7.35
N VAL A 8 -9.67 6.47 -8.11
CA VAL A 8 -8.80 7.42 -8.84
C VAL A 8 -8.01 8.30 -7.87
N ILE A 9 -8.68 8.88 -6.85
CA ILE A 9 -8.02 9.75 -5.88
C ILE A 9 -6.97 8.98 -5.07
N SER A 10 -7.31 7.77 -4.60
CA SER A 10 -6.35 6.94 -3.86
C SER A 10 -5.15 6.55 -4.72
N GLY A 11 -5.35 6.21 -6.00
CA GLY A 11 -4.26 5.94 -6.94
C GLY A 11 -3.33 7.13 -7.15
N LEU A 12 -3.89 8.34 -7.31
CA LEU A 12 -3.10 9.58 -7.45
C LEU A 12 -2.34 9.91 -6.16
N CYS A 13 -2.99 9.86 -5.00
CA CYS A 13 -2.34 10.11 -3.72
C CYS A 13 -1.22 9.10 -3.46
N PHE A 14 -1.47 7.82 -3.77
CA PHE A 14 -0.49 6.76 -3.64
C PHE A 14 0.71 6.97 -4.58
N GLY A 15 0.49 7.46 -5.81
CA GLY A 15 1.56 7.78 -6.75
C GLY A 15 2.40 9.00 -6.39
N LEU A 16 1.75 10.04 -5.88
CA LEU A 16 2.45 11.28 -5.54
C LEU A 16 3.22 11.17 -4.22
N TRP A 17 2.73 10.39 -3.26
CA TRP A 17 3.31 10.31 -1.93
C TRP A 17 4.80 9.89 -1.92
N PRO A 18 5.24 8.82 -2.60
CA PRO A 18 6.65 8.43 -2.67
C PRO A 18 7.57 9.52 -3.22
N LEU A 19 7.08 10.32 -4.19
CA LEU A 19 7.82 11.45 -4.75
C LEU A 19 8.03 12.55 -3.72
N PHE A 20 7.02 12.85 -2.90
CA PHE A 20 7.16 13.81 -1.82
C PHE A 20 8.11 13.32 -0.72
N VAL A 21 8.05 12.03 -0.36
CA VAL A 21 8.94 11.45 0.66
C VAL A 21 10.40 11.51 0.20
N ASN A 22 10.69 11.09 -1.04
CA ASN A 22 12.04 11.11 -1.59
C ASN A 22 12.62 12.54 -1.62
N LYS A 23 11.81 13.55 -1.96
CA LYS A 23 12.24 14.96 -1.99
C LYS A 23 12.28 15.66 -0.64
N SER A 24 11.66 15.09 0.40
CA SER A 24 11.54 15.75 1.71
C SER A 24 12.87 15.86 2.47
N LEU A 25 13.90 15.10 2.07
CA LEU A 25 15.20 14.97 2.77
C LEU A 25 15.06 14.53 4.24
N LEU A 26 13.87 14.11 4.66
CA LEU A 26 13.62 13.57 5.99
C LEU A 26 14.23 12.18 6.09
N SER A 27 14.74 11.84 7.28
CA SER A 27 15.18 10.48 7.54
C SER A 27 13.99 9.51 7.43
N GLY A 28 14.23 8.30 6.93
CA GLY A 28 13.17 7.33 6.67
C GLY A 28 12.30 7.03 7.90
N PHE A 29 12.90 7.03 9.10
CA PHE A 29 12.18 6.87 10.37
C PHE A 29 11.25 8.05 10.68
N VAL A 30 11.70 9.29 10.45
CA VAL A 30 10.88 10.49 10.67
C VAL A 30 9.71 10.50 9.70
N SER A 31 9.94 10.19 8.42
CA SER A 31 8.87 10.07 7.42
C SER A 31 7.85 9.01 7.82
N ALA A 32 8.28 7.81 8.22
CA ALA A 32 7.39 6.73 8.67
C ALA A 32 6.54 7.16 9.88
N PHE A 33 7.15 7.83 10.85
CA PHE A 33 6.44 8.35 12.02
C PHE A 33 5.34 9.35 11.64
N PHE A 34 5.64 10.31 10.75
CA PHE A 34 4.64 11.28 10.28
C PHE A 34 3.50 10.60 9.53
N ILE A 35 3.78 9.60 8.70
CA ILE A 35 2.75 8.84 7.98
C ILE A 35 1.82 8.11 8.96
N CYS A 36 2.39 7.45 9.98
CA CYS A 36 1.60 6.81 11.03
C CYS A 36 0.74 7.83 11.78
N LEU A 37 1.30 8.98 12.17
CA LEU A 37 0.59 10.03 12.88
C LEU A 37 -0.58 10.58 12.05
N VAL A 38 -0.34 10.92 10.79
CA VAL A 38 -1.37 11.43 9.87
C VAL A 38 -2.45 10.38 9.65
N SER A 39 -2.08 9.11 9.49
CA SER A 39 -3.03 8.01 9.33
C SER A 39 -3.93 7.88 10.56
N ILE A 40 -3.39 7.95 11.77
CA ILE A 40 -4.19 7.92 13.00
C ILE A 40 -5.16 9.10 13.04
N ILE A 41 -4.69 10.32 12.78
CA ILE A 41 -5.55 11.51 12.82
C ILE A 41 -6.69 11.41 11.81
N ILE A 42 -6.44 10.87 10.61
CA ILE A 42 -7.45 10.74 9.55
C ILE A 42 -8.42 9.60 9.84
N PHE A 43 -7.93 8.42 10.24
CA PHE A 43 -8.76 7.22 10.37
C PHE A 43 -9.45 7.09 11.73
N PHE A 44 -8.90 7.70 12.79
CA PHE A 44 -9.46 7.58 14.14
C PHE A 44 -10.90 8.13 14.25
N PRO A 45 -11.25 9.31 13.69
CA PRO A 45 -12.63 9.80 13.72
C PRO A 45 -13.60 8.88 12.97
N MET A 46 -13.14 8.25 11.88
CA MET A 46 -13.95 7.30 11.10
C MET A 46 -14.17 5.99 11.87
N ALA A 47 -13.18 5.56 12.64
CA ALA A 47 -13.24 4.36 13.46
C ALA A 47 -14.07 4.54 14.74
N TRP A 48 -14.30 5.78 15.19
CA TRP A 48 -14.96 6.07 16.48
C TRP A 48 -16.35 5.45 16.60
N SER A 49 -17.15 5.48 15.53
CA SER A 49 -18.50 4.89 15.50
C SER A 49 -18.49 3.35 15.57
N SER A 50 -17.36 2.72 15.25
CA SER A 50 -17.22 1.26 15.14
C SER A 50 -16.47 0.63 16.31
N LEU A 51 -16.15 1.41 17.36
CA LEU A 51 -15.41 0.93 18.53
C LEU A 51 -16.12 -0.21 19.28
N GLY A 52 -17.45 -0.27 19.21
CA GLY A 52 -18.24 -1.35 19.82
C GLY A 52 -18.00 -2.74 19.18
N GLU A 53 -17.54 -2.78 17.93
CA GLU A 53 -17.29 -4.03 17.19
C GLU A 53 -15.95 -4.67 17.53
N ILE A 54 -15.07 -3.94 18.24
CA ILE A 54 -13.74 -4.42 18.64
C ILE A 54 -13.84 -5.69 19.49
N ARG A 55 -14.94 -5.89 20.24
CA ARG A 55 -15.12 -7.06 21.11
C ARG A 55 -15.08 -8.39 20.34
N ASN A 56 -15.47 -8.40 19.06
CA ASN A 56 -15.44 -9.59 18.21
C ASN A 56 -14.22 -9.65 17.31
N ALA A 57 -13.34 -8.65 17.36
CA ALA A 57 -12.15 -8.60 16.51
C ALA A 57 -11.09 -9.62 16.99
N ASN A 58 -10.43 -10.26 16.04
CA ASN A 58 -9.26 -11.09 16.34
C ASN A 58 -8.06 -10.18 16.62
N ILE A 59 -7.93 -9.74 17.88
CA ILE A 59 -6.88 -8.79 18.32
C ILE A 59 -5.48 -9.30 17.96
N SER A 60 -5.23 -10.61 18.03
CA SER A 60 -3.94 -11.20 17.67
C SER A 60 -3.60 -10.97 16.20
N MET A 61 -4.55 -11.16 15.27
CA MET A 61 -4.33 -10.86 13.85
C MET A 61 -4.14 -9.37 13.61
N VAL A 62 -4.90 -8.51 14.30
CA VAL A 62 -4.74 -7.05 14.19
C VAL A 62 -3.34 -6.63 14.63
N LEU A 63 -2.86 -7.10 15.79
CA LEU A 63 -1.54 -6.77 16.31
C LEU A 63 -0.42 -7.23 15.36
N VAL A 64 -0.49 -8.48 14.87
CA VAL A 64 0.49 -9.00 13.91
C VAL A 64 0.47 -8.19 12.62
N GLY A 65 -0.71 -7.90 12.08
CA GLY A 65 -0.87 -7.06 10.89
C GLY A 65 -0.32 -5.65 11.08
N SER A 66 -0.57 -5.03 12.24
CA SER A 66 -0.05 -3.71 12.57
C SER A 66 1.48 -3.68 12.67
N VAL A 67 2.09 -4.67 13.31
CA VAL A 67 3.55 -4.76 13.42
C VAL A 67 4.20 -4.98 12.06
N LEU A 68 3.68 -5.92 11.26
CA LEU A 68 4.19 -6.18 9.91
C LEU A 68 4.02 -4.96 8.99
N SER A 69 2.88 -4.26 9.10
CA SER A 69 2.62 -3.02 8.37
C SER A 69 3.60 -1.92 8.76
N ALA A 70 3.83 -1.71 10.05
CA ALA A 70 4.79 -0.72 10.55
C ALA A 70 6.21 -1.01 10.05
N ILE A 71 6.64 -2.26 10.13
CA ILE A 71 7.95 -2.71 9.59
C ILE A 71 8.03 -2.42 8.09
N GLY A 72 6.99 -2.81 7.34
CA GLY A 72 6.93 -2.59 5.89
C GLY A 72 7.02 -1.11 5.51
N ILE A 73 6.30 -0.23 6.21
CA ILE A 73 6.35 1.22 5.99
C ILE A 73 7.75 1.77 6.30
N VAL A 74 8.37 1.35 7.41
CA VAL A 74 9.73 1.80 7.77
C VAL A 74 10.74 1.38 6.71
N PHE A 75 10.71 0.12 6.25
CA PHE A 75 11.61 -0.34 5.19
C PHE A 75 11.37 0.44 3.89
N LEU A 76 10.10 0.65 3.53
CA LEU A 76 9.75 1.38 2.33
C LEU A 76 10.24 2.84 2.38
N THR A 77 10.02 3.55 3.49
CA THR A 77 10.49 4.93 3.63
C THR A 77 12.01 5.02 3.68
N LEU A 78 12.69 4.03 4.29
CA LEU A 78 14.15 3.94 4.27
C LEU A 78 14.68 3.71 2.86
N MET A 79 14.04 2.83 2.07
CA MET A 79 14.40 2.65 0.66
C MET A 79 14.20 3.95 -0.11
N LEU A 80 13.00 4.55 -0.05
CA LEU A 80 12.68 5.79 -0.76
C LEU A 80 13.60 6.96 -0.38
N ALA A 81 14.06 7.04 0.87
CA ALA A 81 14.97 8.10 1.30
C ALA A 81 16.41 7.94 0.75
N ASN A 82 16.83 6.72 0.38
CA ASN A 82 18.19 6.44 -0.10
C ASN A 82 18.26 6.21 -1.62
N THR A 83 17.12 6.13 -2.30
CA THR A 83 17.04 5.85 -3.74
C THR A 83 17.22 7.12 -4.57
N LYS A 84 18.01 7.01 -5.65
CA LYS A 84 18.18 8.09 -6.63
C LYS A 84 16.89 8.31 -7.40
N ASP A 85 16.60 9.54 -7.83
CA ASP A 85 15.37 9.91 -8.55
C ASP A 85 15.00 8.96 -9.70
N LYS A 86 16.00 8.44 -10.43
CA LYS A 86 15.81 7.52 -11.58
C LYS A 86 15.31 6.13 -11.18
N GLU A 87 15.54 5.71 -9.95
CA GLU A 87 15.21 4.37 -9.43
C GLU A 87 13.91 4.37 -8.61
N VAL A 88 13.37 5.55 -8.27
CA VAL A 88 12.10 5.68 -7.51
C VAL A 88 10.93 5.06 -8.27
N SER A 89 10.92 5.18 -9.61
CA SER A 89 9.92 4.55 -10.48
C SER A 89 9.90 3.03 -10.33
N ILE A 90 11.07 2.39 -10.21
CA ILE A 90 11.18 0.93 -10.04
C ILE A 90 10.60 0.50 -8.70
N ILE A 91 10.92 1.22 -7.61
CA ILE A 91 10.35 0.95 -6.28
C ILE A 91 8.83 1.08 -6.32
N PHE A 92 8.32 2.10 -7.01
CA PHE A 92 6.89 2.33 -7.14
C PHE A 92 6.16 1.17 -7.84
N ILE A 93 6.77 0.64 -8.91
CA ILE A 93 6.23 -0.51 -9.63
C ILE A 93 6.21 -1.76 -8.77
N ILE A 94 7.29 -2.01 -8.02
CA ILE A 94 7.37 -3.14 -7.09
C ILE A 94 6.25 -3.04 -6.04
N MET A 95 6.01 -1.85 -5.49
CA MET A 95 4.92 -1.63 -4.54
C MET A 95 3.55 -1.95 -5.14
N ILE A 96 3.27 -1.45 -6.35
CA ILE A 96 2.01 -1.75 -7.06
C ILE A 96 1.85 -3.27 -7.26
N CYS A 97 2.93 -3.95 -7.63
CA CYS A 97 2.91 -5.40 -7.81
C CYS A 97 2.53 -6.13 -6.53
N PHE A 98 3.13 -5.77 -5.39
CA PHE A 98 2.78 -6.37 -4.09
C PHE A 98 1.35 -6.06 -3.68
N GLN A 99 0.88 -4.83 -3.87
CA GLN A 99 -0.48 -4.42 -3.55
C GLN A 99 -1.54 -5.13 -4.38
N ILE A 100 -1.22 -5.55 -5.60
CA ILE A 100 -2.14 -6.31 -6.46
C ILE A 100 -2.01 -7.82 -6.20
N ALA A 101 -0.77 -8.32 -6.06
CA ALA A 101 -0.49 -9.74 -5.92
C ALA A 101 -1.01 -10.31 -4.58
N VAL A 102 -0.87 -9.59 -3.47
CA VAL A 102 -1.27 -10.11 -2.15
C VAL A 102 -2.80 -10.30 -2.05
N PRO A 103 -3.64 -9.29 -2.34
CA PRO A 103 -5.10 -9.47 -2.33
C PRO A 103 -5.57 -10.50 -3.36
N ALA A 104 -4.90 -10.57 -4.50
CA ALA A 104 -5.16 -11.57 -5.51
C ALA A 104 -4.95 -13.00 -4.99
N ILE A 105 -3.78 -13.29 -4.44
CA ILE A 105 -3.45 -14.60 -3.87
C ILE A 105 -4.45 -14.96 -2.76
N TYR A 106 -4.77 -14.00 -1.90
CA TYR A 106 -5.78 -14.19 -0.87
C TYR A 106 -7.16 -14.53 -1.45
N HIS A 107 -7.57 -13.83 -2.50
CA HIS A 107 -8.84 -14.09 -3.17
C HIS A 107 -8.88 -15.47 -3.84
N ILE A 108 -7.76 -15.92 -4.41
CA ILE A 108 -7.62 -17.25 -5.00
C ILE A 108 -7.74 -18.33 -3.93
N TYR A 109 -7.12 -18.11 -2.77
CA TYR A 109 -7.21 -18.99 -1.61
C TYR A 109 -8.67 -19.13 -1.14
N LEU A 110 -9.44 -18.03 -1.12
CA LEU A 110 -10.85 -18.05 -0.71
C LEU A 110 -11.79 -18.70 -1.75
N GLU A 111 -11.58 -18.44 -3.05
CA GLU A 111 -12.44 -18.96 -4.12
C GLU A 111 -12.07 -20.38 -4.59
N GLY A 112 -10.91 -20.90 -4.18
CA GLY A 112 -10.42 -22.20 -4.64
C GLY A 112 -9.98 -22.23 -6.11
N GLY A 113 -9.77 -21.07 -6.73
CA GLY A 113 -9.40 -20.98 -8.15
C GLY A 113 -9.13 -19.55 -8.64
N ILE A 114 -8.68 -19.43 -9.89
CA ILE A 114 -8.44 -18.17 -10.58
C ILE A 114 -9.47 -18.00 -11.70
N SER A 115 -10.22 -16.90 -11.68
CA SER A 115 -11.05 -16.51 -12.82
C SER A 115 -10.19 -15.97 -13.97
N LEU A 116 -10.60 -16.23 -15.22
CA LEU A 116 -9.86 -15.83 -16.42
C LEU A 116 -9.59 -14.31 -16.48
N ASN A 117 -10.52 -13.51 -15.94
CA ASN A 117 -10.40 -12.06 -15.84
C ASN A 117 -9.21 -11.64 -14.94
N LYS A 118 -8.94 -12.36 -13.85
CA LYS A 118 -7.81 -12.08 -12.95
C LYS A 118 -6.48 -12.43 -13.62
N VAL A 119 -6.42 -13.52 -14.40
CA VAL A 119 -5.23 -13.89 -15.18
C VAL A 119 -4.83 -12.76 -16.13
N ILE A 120 -5.79 -12.23 -16.89
CA ILE A 120 -5.54 -11.13 -17.83
C ILE A 120 -5.01 -9.90 -17.08
N GLY A 121 -5.56 -9.61 -15.89
CA GLY A 121 -5.06 -8.54 -15.02
C GLY A 121 -3.59 -8.72 -14.61
N PHE A 122 -3.17 -9.93 -14.20
CA PHE A 122 -1.77 -10.19 -13.86
C PHE A 122 -0.84 -10.11 -15.06
N ILE A 123 -1.27 -10.59 -16.23
CA ILE A 123 -0.49 -10.47 -17.46
C ILE A 123 -0.27 -8.98 -17.79
N GLY A 124 -1.33 -8.16 -17.72
CA GLY A 124 -1.24 -6.72 -17.94
C GLY A 124 -0.30 -6.02 -16.96
N LEU A 125 -0.31 -6.43 -15.69
CA LEU A 125 0.64 -5.96 -14.67
C LEU A 125 2.09 -6.30 -15.08
N ILE A 126 2.37 -7.55 -15.41
CA ILE A 126 3.72 -8.01 -15.80
C ILE A 126 4.22 -7.24 -17.02
N VAL A 127 3.37 -7.06 -18.04
CA VAL A 127 3.72 -6.29 -19.24
C VAL A 127 4.07 -4.84 -18.86
N THR A 128 3.26 -4.20 -18.02
CA THR A 128 3.50 -2.82 -17.56
C THR A 128 4.84 -2.69 -16.83
N VAL A 129 5.15 -3.65 -15.95
CA VAL A 129 6.43 -3.71 -15.23
C VAL A 129 7.60 -3.82 -16.20
N VAL A 130 7.52 -4.72 -17.19
CA VAL A 130 8.58 -4.93 -18.18
C VAL A 130 8.82 -3.70 -19.06
N PHE A 131 7.75 -2.99 -19.45
CA PHE A 131 7.88 -1.78 -20.26
C PHE A 131 8.48 -0.61 -19.49
N LEU A 132 8.16 -0.45 -18.20
CA LEU A 132 8.70 0.63 -17.38
C LEU A 132 10.15 0.41 -16.93
N GLN A 133 10.67 -0.81 -17.03
CA GLN A 133 12.08 -1.12 -16.74
C GLN A 133 13.04 -0.75 -17.89
N LYS A 134 12.51 -0.48 -19.09
CA LYS A 134 13.30 -0.08 -20.27
C LYS A 134 13.33 1.43 -20.43
#